data_AF-D2VZX2-F1
#
_entry.id   AF-D2VZX2-F1
#
_cell.length_a   1.000
_cell.length_b   1.000
_cell.length_c   1.000
_cell.angle_alpha   90.00
_cell.angle_beta   90.00
_cell.angle_gamma   90.00
#
_symmetry.space_group_name_H-M   'P 1'
#
loop_
_entity.id
_entity.type
_entity.pdbx_description
1 polymer ?
#
loop_
_entity_poly.entity_id
_entity_poly.type
_entity_poly.pdbx_seq_one_letter_code
_entity_poly.pdbx_strand_id
1 'polypeptide(L)'
;MSTISKGSKASTTSQKKDKLKALLCDKVIELVKKGGSAQIPAEALSLISRDVDGLMKEGKGSEADLKVIANKVKGMLSKASSTASSRHSIPPLDTHSVASKKSSSSHQSERSEIARSTTSNQQQETEEEPAYAIGTLGGLFGGGIKKTAKPNKPPSGDDIWAAIAVKDTEEYHNEQHQEYVRQKQKQAELRETLQKQKEENHRQEEIKIKKEQKYIEEQKARAQREAEEEKKREEERRLRILEEKRVRDQQLEQSKIRKQMIDQKKKEEEEELVNKLKKQINKEKEKEVQTRESNKKELSSFLAYNETIKQRKEEEAKKEIEEDLKSFKLFEEKQRQQELRREMEMKKMYERQSLSIALSNKLEANLDEKAKEDEIKADRIHSEMEMKKENEDKKKRDRLQKQKEEMMDTLARQIQGKFDNRKEVLMEEQRRKEQIEEDLRKAEQEELDRKRRFKEGLKNQRESLSEQVKEKQHVTMKQSGMSDIEMKLNADRLKKINML
;
A
#
# COMPACT_ATOMS: atom_id res chain seq x y z
N MET A 1 11.26 -61.05 12.22
CA MET A 1 11.58 -59.84 13.02
C MET A 1 10.78 -58.69 12.45
N SER A 2 9.92 -58.02 13.24
CA SER A 2 9.13 -56.88 12.77
C SER A 2 9.41 -55.66 13.63
N THR A 3 9.89 -54.58 13.02
CA THR A 3 10.32 -53.36 13.70
C THR A 3 9.12 -52.43 13.96
N ILE A 4 8.78 -52.24 15.23
CA ILE A 4 7.70 -51.34 15.65
C ILE A 4 8.13 -49.88 15.46
N SER A 5 7.41 -49.15 14.63
CA SER A 5 7.65 -47.72 14.35
C SER A 5 7.46 -46.84 15.59
N LYS A 6 8.52 -46.13 15.99
CA LYS A 6 8.52 -45.15 17.10
C LYS A 6 8.31 -43.69 16.62
N GLY A 7 7.71 -43.45 15.45
CA GLY A 7 7.71 -42.14 14.79
C GLY A 7 6.81 -41.03 15.38
N SER A 8 5.70 -41.36 16.05
CA SER A 8 4.59 -40.39 16.21
C SER A 8 4.56 -39.55 17.51
N LYS A 9 5.56 -39.67 18.40
CA LYS A 9 5.55 -38.94 19.70
C LYS A 9 6.24 -37.56 19.70
N ALA A 10 7.08 -37.26 18.69
CA ALA A 10 7.82 -35.99 18.61
C ALA A 10 6.96 -34.81 18.12
N SER A 11 6.10 -35.04 17.12
CA SER A 11 5.24 -33.98 16.54
C SER A 11 4.27 -33.38 17.58
N THR A 12 3.61 -34.24 18.37
CA THR A 12 2.65 -33.81 19.40
C THR A 12 3.30 -33.13 20.60
N THR A 13 4.59 -33.34 20.86
CA THR A 13 5.32 -32.63 21.92
C THR A 13 5.82 -31.26 21.47
N SER A 14 6.24 -31.09 20.21
CA SER A 14 6.53 -29.75 19.66
C SER A 14 5.28 -28.86 19.68
N GLN A 15 4.17 -29.33 19.10
CA GLN A 15 2.92 -28.57 19.06
C GLN A 15 2.39 -28.16 20.45
N LYS A 16 2.66 -28.96 21.49
CA LYS A 16 2.31 -28.61 22.87
C LYS A 16 3.20 -27.50 23.43
N LYS A 17 4.51 -27.51 23.12
CA LYS A 17 5.43 -26.43 23.49
C LYS A 17 5.07 -25.12 22.79
N ASP A 18 4.78 -25.17 21.49
CA ASP A 18 4.44 -23.98 20.70
C ASP A 18 3.13 -23.33 21.20
N LYS A 19 2.12 -24.16 21.54
CA LYS A 19 0.88 -23.68 22.18
C LYS A 19 1.10 -23.08 23.57
N LEU A 20 1.95 -23.71 24.40
CA LEU A 20 2.27 -23.17 25.72
C LEU A 20 3.03 -21.83 25.61
N LYS A 21 3.98 -21.72 24.67
CA LYS A 21 4.68 -20.48 24.37
C LYS A 21 3.73 -19.35 24.00
N ALA A 22 2.78 -19.62 23.09
CA ALA A 22 1.77 -18.64 22.69
C ALA A 22 0.96 -18.13 23.88
N LEU A 23 0.42 -19.04 24.71
CA LEU A 23 -0.35 -18.68 25.92
C LEU A 23 0.47 -17.85 26.92
N LEU A 24 1.76 -18.14 27.09
CA LEU A 24 2.65 -17.35 27.96
C LEU A 24 2.94 -15.97 27.38
N CYS A 25 3.14 -15.85 26.06
CA CYS A 25 3.31 -14.57 25.37
C CYS A 25 2.05 -13.71 25.48
N ASP A 26 0.87 -14.29 25.22
CA ASP A 26 -0.42 -13.61 25.36
C ASP A 26 -0.64 -13.13 26.80
N LYS A 27 -0.24 -13.92 27.81
CA LYS A 27 -0.35 -13.51 29.21
C LYS A 27 0.55 -12.33 29.57
N VAL A 28 1.77 -12.28 29.04
CA VAL A 28 2.65 -11.10 29.19
C VAL A 28 2.04 -9.89 28.47
N ILE A 29 1.47 -10.07 27.28
CA ILE A 29 0.79 -9.01 26.52
C ILE A 29 -0.42 -8.45 27.30
N GLU A 30 -1.24 -9.28 27.95
CA GLU A 30 -2.31 -8.84 28.85
C GLU A 30 -1.78 -7.98 30.00
N LEU A 31 -0.71 -8.43 30.68
CA LEU A 31 -0.11 -7.72 31.80
C LEU A 31 0.50 -6.36 31.38
N VAL A 32 1.01 -6.26 30.15
CA VAL A 32 1.46 -5.00 29.52
C VAL A 32 0.27 -4.09 29.21
N LYS A 33 -0.77 -4.60 28.52
CA LYS A 33 -1.96 -3.83 28.12
C LYS A 33 -2.78 -3.31 29.30
N LYS A 34 -2.86 -4.05 30.42
CA LYS A 34 -3.46 -3.57 31.68
C LYS A 34 -2.77 -2.32 32.25
N GLY A 35 -1.58 -1.97 31.77
CA GLY A 35 -0.88 -0.71 32.07
C GLY A 35 -1.19 0.47 31.14
N GLY A 36 -2.19 0.37 30.25
CA GLY A 36 -2.67 1.50 29.43
C GLY A 36 -2.05 1.66 28.04
N SER A 37 -1.18 0.74 27.59
CA SER A 37 -0.64 0.79 26.21
C SER A 37 -1.55 0.04 25.22
N ALA A 38 -2.17 0.78 24.30
CA ALA A 38 -3.09 0.20 23.30
C ALA A 38 -2.37 -0.57 22.18
N GLN A 39 -1.13 -0.19 21.86
CA GLN A 39 -0.30 -0.84 20.84
C GLN A 39 1.07 -1.20 21.42
N ILE A 40 1.53 -2.43 21.15
CA ILE A 40 2.87 -2.93 21.50
C ILE A 40 3.66 -2.99 20.18
N PRO A 41 4.82 -2.31 20.07
CA PRO A 41 5.64 -2.33 18.86
C PRO A 41 6.26 -3.72 18.63
N ALA A 42 6.56 -4.05 17.38
CA ALA A 42 7.09 -5.35 16.97
C ALA A 42 8.38 -5.74 17.73
N GLU A 43 9.23 -4.77 18.05
CA GLU A 43 10.46 -4.95 18.82
C GLU A 43 10.19 -5.45 20.25
N ALA A 44 9.13 -4.96 20.90
CA ALA A 44 8.71 -5.43 22.21
C ALA A 44 8.04 -6.82 22.14
N LEU A 45 7.30 -7.14 21.06
CA LEU A 45 6.77 -8.49 20.84
C LEU A 45 7.89 -9.52 20.62
N SER A 46 8.94 -9.15 19.88
CA SER A 46 10.14 -9.96 19.71
C SER A 46 10.83 -10.26 21.04
N LEU A 47 10.99 -9.23 21.89
CA LEU A 47 11.56 -9.38 23.24
C LEU A 47 10.71 -10.32 24.12
N ILE A 48 9.37 -10.19 24.10
CA ILE A 48 8.47 -11.09 24.84
C ILE A 48 8.67 -12.54 24.39
N SER A 49 8.63 -12.81 23.08
CA SER A 49 8.81 -14.16 22.54
C SER A 49 10.15 -14.78 22.93
N ARG A 50 11.23 -13.98 22.91
CA ARG A 50 12.59 -14.42 23.23
C ARG A 50 12.79 -14.70 24.72
N ASP A 51 12.27 -13.84 25.59
CA ASP A 51 12.42 -14.01 27.04
C ASP A 51 11.48 -15.11 27.58
N VAL A 52 10.30 -15.31 26.96
CA VAL A 52 9.42 -16.48 27.22
C VAL A 52 10.05 -17.80 26.74
N ASP A 53 10.73 -17.81 25.58
CA ASP A 53 11.53 -18.98 25.15
C ASP A 53 12.64 -19.34 26.15
N GLY A 54 13.22 -18.34 26.83
CA GLY A 54 14.18 -18.54 27.91
C GLY A 54 13.57 -19.31 29.08
N LEU A 55 12.47 -18.80 29.64
CA LEU A 55 11.73 -19.45 30.74
C LEU A 55 11.28 -20.88 30.39
N MET A 56 10.86 -21.11 29.14
CA MET A 56 10.48 -22.45 28.67
C MET A 56 11.66 -23.42 28.54
N LYS A 57 12.89 -22.94 28.32
CA LYS A 57 14.11 -23.75 28.30
C LYS A 57 14.61 -24.07 29.72
N GLU A 58 14.44 -23.14 30.66
CA GLU A 58 14.85 -23.30 32.07
C GLU A 58 13.87 -24.18 32.87
N GLY A 59 12.69 -24.50 32.32
CA GLY A 59 11.72 -25.44 32.90
C GLY A 59 11.01 -24.92 34.15
N LYS A 60 11.20 -23.63 34.49
CA LYS A 60 10.61 -22.94 35.63
C LYS A 60 9.97 -21.65 35.13
N GLY A 61 8.65 -21.65 34.96
CA GLY A 61 7.88 -20.46 34.64
C GLY A 61 6.89 -20.16 35.76
N SER A 62 7.26 -19.29 36.70
CA SER A 62 6.32 -18.78 37.70
C SER A 62 5.59 -17.53 37.18
N GLU A 63 4.46 -17.18 37.79
CA GLU A 63 3.76 -15.93 37.46
C GLU A 63 4.61 -14.69 37.79
N ALA A 64 5.56 -14.79 38.73
CA ALA A 64 6.48 -13.71 39.05
C ALA A 64 7.43 -13.40 37.88
N ASP A 65 7.94 -14.44 37.20
CA ASP A 65 8.87 -14.28 36.07
C ASP A 65 8.17 -13.59 34.87
N LEU A 66 6.92 -13.95 34.61
CA LEU A 66 6.08 -13.29 33.60
C LEU A 66 5.83 -11.82 33.94
N LYS A 67 5.68 -11.47 35.23
CA LYS A 67 5.58 -10.07 35.70
C LYS A 67 6.90 -9.31 35.52
N VAL A 68 8.06 -9.96 35.71
CA VAL A 68 9.36 -9.35 35.43
C VAL A 68 9.49 -9.00 33.94
N ILE A 69 9.14 -9.92 33.03
CA ILE A 69 9.13 -9.65 31.57
C ILE A 69 8.15 -8.52 31.25
N ALA A 70 6.92 -8.54 31.79
CA ALA A 70 5.93 -7.48 31.56
C ALA A 70 6.42 -6.10 32.05
N ASN A 71 7.10 -6.03 33.19
CA ASN A 71 7.66 -4.78 33.73
C ASN A 71 8.85 -4.27 32.89
N LYS A 72 9.72 -5.18 32.43
CA LYS A 72 10.83 -4.87 31.51
C LYS A 72 10.31 -4.27 30.20
N VAL A 73 9.25 -4.84 29.63
CA VAL A 73 8.58 -4.31 28.43
C VAL A 73 7.94 -2.94 28.70
N LYS A 74 7.21 -2.76 29.82
CA LYS A 74 6.68 -1.45 30.21
C LYS A 74 7.77 -0.38 30.34
N GLY A 75 8.94 -0.73 30.88
CA GLY A 75 10.10 0.16 30.98
C GLY A 75 10.71 0.58 29.64
N MET A 76 10.56 -0.22 28.58
CA MET A 76 10.91 0.19 27.22
C MET A 76 9.86 1.12 26.62
N LEU A 77 8.57 0.82 26.82
CA LEU A 77 7.46 1.64 26.30
C LEU A 77 7.42 3.04 26.94
N SER A 78 7.72 3.16 28.23
CA SER A 78 7.78 4.47 28.90
C SER A 78 8.97 5.31 28.40
N LYS A 79 10.14 4.70 28.18
CA LYS A 79 11.31 5.39 27.60
C LYS A 79 11.04 5.87 26.17
N ALA A 80 10.40 5.05 25.33
CA ALA A 80 10.01 5.44 23.97
C ALA A 80 8.98 6.60 23.94
N SER A 81 8.14 6.73 24.97
CA SER A 81 7.22 7.88 25.10
C SER A 81 7.93 9.17 25.55
N SER A 82 8.96 9.05 26.38
CA SER A 82 9.66 10.21 26.98
C SER A 82 10.52 11.03 26.01
N THR A 83 10.87 10.51 24.83
CA THR A 83 11.68 11.22 23.82
C THR A 83 10.85 12.02 22.82
N ALA A 84 9.51 11.89 22.83
CA ALA A 84 8.63 12.55 21.85
C ALA A 84 8.00 13.87 22.35
N SER A 85 8.19 14.24 23.63
CA SER A 85 7.51 15.38 24.26
C SER A 85 8.48 16.33 24.98
N SER A 86 9.35 16.99 24.22
CA SER A 86 10.05 18.21 24.67
C SER A 86 10.11 19.26 23.56
N ARG A 87 9.18 20.21 23.62
CA ARG A 87 9.25 21.50 22.93
C ARG A 87 8.76 22.59 23.88
N HIS A 88 9.69 23.20 24.62
CA HIS A 88 9.75 24.63 24.98
C HIS A 88 10.64 24.85 26.21
N SER A 89 11.94 25.01 25.97
CA SER A 89 12.76 25.99 26.68
C SER A 89 13.91 26.41 25.77
N ILE A 90 14.10 27.72 25.63
CA ILE A 90 15.22 28.31 24.90
C ILE A 90 16.45 28.20 25.80
N PRO A 91 17.55 27.53 25.39
CA PRO A 91 18.83 27.70 26.06
C PRO A 91 19.52 28.98 25.52
N PRO A 92 20.23 29.75 26.35
CA PRO A 92 20.98 30.91 25.89
C PRO A 92 22.17 30.46 25.02
N LEU A 93 22.66 31.37 24.17
CA LEU A 93 24.02 31.26 23.67
C LEU A 93 24.97 31.35 24.88
N ASP A 94 25.84 30.37 25.02
CA ASP A 94 27.12 30.60 25.68
C ASP A 94 28.24 30.00 24.86
N THR A 95 29.26 30.82 24.62
CA THR A 95 30.40 30.52 23.78
C THR A 95 31.58 30.20 24.68
N HIS A 96 32.02 28.94 24.73
CA HIS A 96 33.39 28.46 25.07
C HIS A 96 33.29 26.93 25.20
N SER A 97 34.29 26.08 24.98
CA SER A 97 35.58 26.09 24.28
C SER A 97 36.21 24.72 24.65
N VAL A 98 37.00 24.12 23.75
CA VAL A 98 37.90 22.96 24.01
C VAL A 98 37.27 21.61 24.44
N ALA A 99 37.38 20.59 23.58
CA ALA A 99 38.08 19.31 23.86
C ALA A 99 37.67 18.15 22.92
N SER A 100 38.13 18.18 21.67
CA SER A 100 38.04 17.02 20.77
C SER A 100 39.18 16.01 21.04
N LYS A 101 38.87 14.83 21.58
CA LYS A 101 39.78 13.67 21.52
C LYS A 101 39.44 12.77 20.33
N LYS A 102 40.48 12.44 19.56
CA LYS A 102 40.60 11.39 18.51
C LYS A 102 39.68 10.17 18.76
N SER A 103 39.17 9.49 17.73
CA SER A 103 40.00 8.78 16.74
C SER A 103 39.22 8.19 15.54
N SER A 104 39.93 8.00 14.39
CA SER A 104 39.84 6.88 13.40
C SER A 104 38.46 6.24 13.06
N SER A 105 38.02 5.94 11.83
CA SER A 105 38.60 5.85 10.47
C SER A 105 37.43 5.65 9.45
N SER A 106 37.52 5.54 8.12
CA SER A 106 38.62 5.60 7.14
C SER A 106 38.05 5.89 5.71
N HIS A 107 38.94 5.92 4.70
CA HIS A 107 38.73 5.66 3.26
C HIS A 107 37.45 6.15 2.54
N GLN A 108 37.61 7.19 1.70
CA GLN A 108 37.63 7.13 0.21
C GLN A 108 37.90 8.57 -0.29
N SER A 109 38.93 8.88 -1.11
CA SER A 109 39.24 8.46 -2.49
C SER A 109 38.82 9.50 -3.57
N GLU A 110 39.41 10.70 -3.52
CA GLU A 110 39.54 11.65 -4.65
C GLU A 110 40.97 12.19 -4.56
N ARG A 111 41.92 11.98 -5.49
CA ARG A 111 41.98 12.08 -6.96
C ARG A 111 42.04 13.52 -7.51
N SER A 112 43.27 13.90 -7.86
CA SER A 112 43.67 14.90 -8.85
C SER A 112 43.20 16.34 -8.65
N GLU A 113 44.10 17.11 -8.05
CA GLU A 113 44.48 18.45 -8.50
C GLU A 113 44.44 18.60 -10.03
N ILE A 114 43.86 19.69 -10.53
CA ILE A 114 44.36 20.61 -11.55
C ILE A 114 43.33 21.75 -11.60
N ALA A 115 43.61 22.85 -10.90
CA ALA A 115 42.83 24.08 -10.98
C ALA A 115 43.74 25.17 -11.54
N ARG A 116 43.61 25.43 -12.85
CA ARG A 116 44.33 26.50 -13.53
C ARG A 116 43.87 27.86 -12.99
N SER A 117 44.76 28.59 -12.34
CA SER A 117 44.63 30.03 -12.13
C SER A 117 44.77 30.75 -13.49
N THR A 118 43.66 30.93 -14.21
CA THR A 118 43.60 31.81 -15.39
C THR A 118 43.20 33.22 -14.97
N THR A 119 44.20 34.08 -15.00
CA THR A 119 44.19 35.54 -14.88
C THR A 119 43.04 36.19 -15.66
N SER A 120 42.35 37.14 -15.03
CA SER A 120 41.50 38.11 -15.73
C SER A 120 42.37 39.30 -16.15
N ASN A 121 42.39 39.59 -17.46
CA ASN A 121 42.93 40.84 -17.98
C ASN A 121 42.06 42.00 -17.53
N GLN A 122 42.68 43.07 -17.04
CA GLN A 122 42.12 44.41 -17.07
C GLN A 122 43.05 45.30 -17.89
N GLN A 123 42.48 46.05 -18.83
CA GLN A 123 43.22 46.79 -19.85
C GLN A 123 43.91 48.02 -19.24
N GLN A 124 45.17 48.24 -19.62
CA GLN A 124 45.70 49.60 -19.72
C GLN A 124 46.74 49.64 -20.85
N GLU A 125 46.34 50.25 -21.96
CA GLU A 125 47.18 50.46 -23.14
C GLU A 125 48.01 51.73 -22.96
N THR A 126 49.34 51.57 -22.92
CA THR A 126 50.30 52.64 -23.25
C THR A 126 51.40 51.99 -24.07
N GLU A 127 51.20 51.93 -25.39
CA GLU A 127 52.25 51.52 -26.31
C GLU A 127 53.23 52.68 -26.50
N GLU A 128 54.47 52.49 -26.03
CA GLU A 128 55.59 53.35 -26.42
C GLU A 128 56.09 52.92 -27.81
N GLU A 129 56.06 53.82 -28.79
CA GLU A 129 56.64 53.56 -30.11
C GLU A 129 58.16 53.35 -30.01
N PRO A 130 58.72 52.22 -30.50
CA PRO A 130 60.13 52.16 -30.81
C PRO A 130 60.37 52.96 -32.09
N ALA A 131 60.88 54.19 -31.94
CA ALA A 131 61.27 55.06 -33.04
C ALA A 131 62.39 54.42 -33.89
N TYR A 132 62.00 53.64 -34.91
CA TYR A 132 62.93 53.11 -35.91
C TYR A 132 63.47 54.26 -36.77
N ALA A 133 64.66 54.72 -36.40
CA ALA A 133 65.43 55.72 -37.12
C ALA A 133 65.87 55.19 -38.51
N ILE A 134 64.96 55.25 -39.48
CA ILE A 134 65.30 55.09 -40.91
C ILE A 134 66.01 56.36 -41.35
N GLY A 135 67.34 56.35 -41.19
CA GLY A 135 68.23 57.45 -41.54
C GLY A 135 68.15 57.80 -43.03
N THR A 136 67.27 58.73 -43.37
CA THR A 136 67.13 59.29 -44.72
C THR A 136 67.25 60.81 -44.67
N LEU A 137 68.40 61.30 -44.19
CA LEU A 137 68.74 62.73 -44.18
C LEU A 137 69.89 63.06 -45.14
N GLY A 138 69.85 62.49 -46.34
CA GLY A 138 70.52 63.08 -47.49
C GLY A 138 69.80 64.39 -47.86
N GLY A 139 70.35 65.53 -47.46
CA GLY A 139 69.68 66.82 -47.65
C GLY A 139 70.31 68.04 -46.98
N LEU A 140 71.60 67.98 -46.60
CA LEU A 140 72.30 69.09 -45.96
C LEU A 140 73.37 69.73 -46.89
N PHE A 141 72.99 70.01 -48.13
CA PHE A 141 73.76 70.82 -49.09
C PHE A 141 72.85 71.91 -49.68
N GLY A 142 72.67 73.01 -48.94
CA GLY A 142 71.81 74.12 -49.37
C GLY A 142 71.96 75.35 -48.49
N GLY A 143 72.61 76.40 -49.02
CA GLY A 143 72.67 77.74 -48.43
C GLY A 143 73.98 78.05 -47.69
N GLY A 144 74.92 78.72 -48.36
CA GLY A 144 76.14 79.21 -47.70
C GLY A 144 77.33 79.60 -48.58
N ILE A 145 77.28 79.41 -49.91
CA ILE A 145 78.39 79.80 -50.80
C ILE A 145 78.50 81.33 -50.84
N LYS A 146 79.46 81.88 -50.10
CA LYS A 146 79.83 83.30 -50.11
C LYS A 146 80.42 83.67 -51.47
N LYS A 147 79.59 84.21 -52.37
CA LYS A 147 80.03 84.78 -53.65
C LYS A 147 80.74 86.12 -53.41
N THR A 148 82.06 86.09 -53.25
CA THR A 148 82.93 87.28 -53.33
C THR A 148 84.21 86.99 -54.10
N ALA A 149 84.07 86.71 -55.39
CA ALA A 149 85.16 86.84 -56.37
C ALA A 149 84.72 87.89 -57.40
N LYS A 150 85.55 88.91 -57.62
CA LYS A 150 85.24 89.99 -58.57
C LYS A 150 85.36 89.48 -60.01
N PRO A 151 84.53 89.97 -60.96
CA PRO A 151 84.69 89.66 -62.38
C PRO A 151 85.91 90.39 -62.98
N ASN A 152 86.12 90.16 -64.27
CA ASN A 152 87.04 90.85 -65.19
C ASN A 152 88.44 90.22 -65.37
N LYS A 153 88.49 89.16 -66.18
CA LYS A 153 89.03 89.29 -67.55
C LYS A 153 88.10 88.52 -68.50
N PRO A 154 87.63 89.09 -69.62
CA PRO A 154 87.02 88.28 -70.67
C PRO A 154 88.11 87.36 -71.25
N PRO A 155 87.82 86.07 -71.52
CA PRO A 155 88.67 85.30 -72.42
C PRO A 155 88.69 86.02 -73.77
N SER A 156 89.86 86.16 -74.36
CA SER A 156 90.01 86.60 -75.76
C SER A 156 89.19 85.67 -76.64
N GLY A 157 88.30 86.23 -77.46
CA GLY A 157 87.21 85.51 -78.13
C GLY A 157 87.60 84.62 -79.30
N ASP A 158 88.69 83.86 -79.18
CA ASP A 158 89.21 82.90 -80.18
C ASP A 158 89.79 81.62 -79.53
N ASP A 159 89.45 81.30 -78.27
CA ASP A 159 89.78 80.00 -77.66
C ASP A 159 88.57 79.04 -77.68
N ILE A 160 88.63 78.08 -78.60
CA ILE A 160 87.59 77.05 -78.82
C ILE A 160 87.35 76.23 -77.56
N TRP A 161 88.37 75.99 -76.73
CA TRP A 161 88.22 75.20 -75.50
C TRP A 161 87.40 75.93 -74.42
N ALA A 162 87.49 77.25 -74.36
CA ALA A 162 86.66 78.04 -73.45
C ALA A 162 85.18 78.03 -73.88
N ALA A 163 84.90 78.04 -75.19
CA ALA A 163 83.54 77.91 -75.72
C ALA A 163 82.95 76.51 -75.46
N ILE A 164 83.75 75.45 -75.62
CA ILE A 164 83.35 74.07 -75.27
C ILE A 164 83.04 73.97 -73.78
N ALA A 165 83.91 74.47 -72.89
CA ALA A 165 83.66 74.40 -71.45
C ALA A 165 82.39 75.17 -71.00
N VAL A 166 82.04 76.27 -71.67
CA VAL A 166 80.76 76.96 -71.44
C VAL A 166 79.59 76.09 -71.93
N LYS A 167 79.71 75.42 -73.08
CA LYS A 167 78.68 74.48 -73.55
C LYS A 167 78.50 73.28 -72.63
N ASP A 168 79.59 72.65 -72.20
CA ASP A 168 79.56 71.53 -71.25
C ASP A 168 78.89 71.93 -69.92
N THR A 169 79.12 73.17 -69.44
CA THR A 169 78.43 73.65 -68.22
C THR A 169 76.96 74.00 -68.45
N GLU A 170 76.57 74.50 -69.63
CA GLU A 170 75.16 74.67 -70.01
C GLU A 170 74.44 73.30 -70.11
N GLU A 171 75.05 72.31 -70.75
CA GLU A 171 74.51 70.96 -70.89
C GLU A 171 74.41 70.27 -69.52
N TYR A 172 75.45 70.32 -68.68
CA TYR A 172 75.40 69.82 -67.30
C TYR A 172 74.29 70.49 -66.48
N HIS A 173 74.09 71.81 -66.60
CA HIS A 173 72.99 72.49 -65.91
C HIS A 173 71.61 72.06 -66.42
N ASN A 174 71.47 71.80 -67.72
CA ASN A 174 70.24 71.26 -68.31
C ASN A 174 69.96 69.82 -67.84
N GLU A 175 70.98 68.96 -67.79
CA GLU A 175 70.88 67.60 -67.26
C GLU A 175 70.50 67.60 -65.77
N GLN A 176 71.16 68.41 -64.94
CA GLN A 176 70.81 68.58 -63.53
C GLN A 176 69.35 69.06 -63.35
N HIS A 177 68.88 69.97 -64.21
CA HIS A 177 67.49 70.40 -64.19
C HIS A 177 66.51 69.28 -64.59
N GLN A 178 66.84 68.49 -65.62
CA GLN A 178 66.02 67.35 -66.04
C GLN A 178 65.98 66.24 -64.98
N GLU A 179 67.10 65.92 -64.33
CA GLU A 179 67.12 64.96 -63.23
C GLU A 179 66.31 65.47 -62.03
N TYR A 180 66.40 66.76 -61.68
CA TYR A 180 65.56 67.35 -60.63
C TYR A 180 64.06 67.25 -60.95
N VAL A 181 63.65 67.56 -62.19
CA VAL A 181 62.26 67.41 -62.64
C VAL A 181 61.82 65.95 -62.58
N ARG A 182 62.66 65.01 -63.04
CA ARG A 182 62.38 63.57 -63.01
C ARG A 182 62.26 63.02 -61.59
N GLN A 183 63.12 63.45 -60.67
CA GLN A 183 63.02 63.10 -59.24
C GLN A 183 61.75 63.66 -58.61
N LYS A 184 61.38 64.91 -58.92
CA LYS A 184 60.14 65.53 -58.44
C LYS A 184 58.88 64.81 -58.96
N GLN A 185 58.88 64.35 -60.21
CA GLN A 185 57.82 63.52 -60.79
C GLN A 185 57.71 62.17 -60.07
N LYS A 186 58.82 61.43 -59.93
CA LYS A 186 58.86 60.17 -59.18
C LYS A 186 58.37 60.33 -57.73
N GLN A 187 58.72 61.44 -57.07
CA GLN A 187 58.24 61.73 -55.71
C GLN A 187 56.73 62.02 -55.67
N ALA A 188 56.17 62.67 -56.70
CA ALA A 188 54.73 62.89 -56.82
C ALA A 188 53.97 61.56 -57.04
N GLU A 189 54.43 60.72 -57.96
CA GLU A 189 53.87 59.38 -58.21
C GLU A 189 53.92 58.48 -56.96
N LEU A 190 55.04 58.52 -56.22
CA LEU A 190 55.17 57.78 -54.96
C LEU A 190 54.19 58.28 -53.88
N ARG A 191 53.96 59.60 -53.79
CA ARG A 191 52.95 60.16 -52.89
C ARG A 191 51.54 59.76 -53.28
N GLU A 192 51.21 59.80 -54.57
CA GLU A 192 49.88 59.41 -55.07
C GLU A 192 49.60 57.91 -54.83
N THR A 193 50.58 57.04 -55.07
CA THR A 193 50.46 55.60 -54.81
C THR A 193 50.33 55.26 -53.32
N LEU A 194 51.13 55.91 -52.45
CA LEU A 194 50.98 55.77 -50.99
C LEU A 194 49.63 56.31 -50.49
N GLN A 195 49.13 57.42 -51.04
CA GLN A 195 47.81 57.94 -50.70
C GLN A 195 46.69 56.96 -51.07
N LYS A 196 46.73 56.39 -52.28
CA LYS A 196 45.78 55.34 -52.72
C LYS A 196 45.82 54.09 -51.83
N GLN A 197 47.02 53.67 -51.41
CA GLN A 197 47.18 52.55 -50.47
C GLN A 197 46.58 52.87 -49.09
N LYS A 198 46.76 54.10 -48.59
CA LYS A 198 46.17 54.55 -47.32
C LYS A 198 44.64 54.56 -47.37
N GLU A 199 44.07 55.08 -48.47
CA GLU A 199 42.62 55.12 -48.68
C GLU A 199 42.00 53.72 -48.80
N GLU A 200 42.64 52.81 -49.54
CA GLU A 200 42.16 51.42 -49.67
C GLU A 200 42.31 50.64 -48.35
N ASN A 201 43.41 50.82 -47.60
CA ASN A 201 43.56 50.23 -46.27
C ASN A 201 42.46 50.70 -45.30
N HIS A 202 42.18 52.01 -45.27
CA HIS A 202 41.13 52.58 -44.42
C HIS A 202 39.73 52.03 -44.81
N ARG A 203 39.47 51.92 -46.11
CA ARG A 203 38.23 51.31 -46.63
C ARG A 203 38.10 49.83 -46.23
N GLN A 204 39.19 49.06 -46.28
CA GLN A 204 39.18 47.67 -45.85
C GLN A 204 38.98 47.53 -44.33
N GLU A 205 39.53 48.46 -43.55
CA GLU A 205 39.34 48.54 -42.10
C GLU A 205 37.88 48.84 -41.74
N GLU A 206 37.25 49.84 -42.38
CA GLU A 206 35.80 50.07 -42.23
C GLU A 206 34.97 48.82 -42.57
N ILE A 207 35.33 48.08 -43.62
CA ILE A 207 34.62 46.85 -44.03
C ILE A 207 34.80 45.75 -42.98
N LYS A 208 35.98 45.63 -42.36
CA LYS A 208 36.21 44.70 -41.24
C LYS A 208 35.35 45.07 -40.04
N ILE A 209 35.38 46.32 -39.60
CA ILE A 209 34.57 46.84 -38.48
C ILE A 209 33.07 46.57 -38.73
N LYS A 210 32.56 46.88 -39.93
CA LYS A 210 31.15 46.65 -40.31
C LYS A 210 30.78 45.15 -40.33
N LYS A 211 31.72 44.24 -40.64
CA LYS A 211 31.50 42.78 -40.58
C LYS A 211 31.51 42.28 -39.13
N GLU A 212 32.44 42.77 -38.32
CA GLU A 212 32.57 42.41 -36.91
C GLU A 212 31.35 42.87 -36.09
N GLN A 213 30.88 44.10 -36.30
CA GLN A 213 29.64 44.61 -35.70
C GLN A 213 28.44 43.71 -36.01
N LYS A 214 28.24 43.33 -37.29
CA LYS A 214 27.17 42.41 -37.69
C LYS A 214 27.29 41.03 -37.04
N TYR A 215 28.51 40.50 -36.93
CA TYR A 215 28.75 39.22 -36.26
C TYR A 215 28.44 39.30 -34.75
N ILE A 216 28.79 40.40 -34.08
CA ILE A 216 28.44 40.65 -32.67
C ILE A 216 26.92 40.78 -32.49
N GLU A 217 26.23 41.46 -33.40
CA GLU A 217 24.76 41.57 -33.39
C GLU A 217 24.07 40.20 -33.59
N GLU A 218 24.56 39.39 -34.55
CA GLU A 218 24.05 38.04 -34.79
C GLU A 218 24.26 37.13 -33.58
N GLN A 219 25.44 37.17 -32.95
CA GLN A 219 25.72 36.40 -31.73
C GLN A 219 24.86 36.85 -30.54
N LYS A 220 24.61 38.16 -30.37
CA LYS A 220 23.68 38.67 -29.35
C LYS A 220 22.25 38.20 -29.60
N ALA A 221 21.78 38.27 -30.84
CA ALA A 221 20.44 37.79 -31.21
C ALA A 221 20.29 36.28 -31.01
N ARG A 222 21.35 35.50 -31.28
CA ARG A 222 21.38 34.06 -31.02
C ARG A 222 21.32 33.75 -29.52
N ALA A 223 22.16 34.40 -28.71
CA ALA A 223 22.16 34.23 -27.25
C ALA A 223 20.80 34.59 -26.62
N GLN A 224 20.13 35.64 -27.12
CA GLN A 224 18.77 35.98 -26.69
C GLN A 224 17.75 34.89 -27.01
N ARG A 225 17.77 34.33 -28.23
CA ARG A 225 16.89 33.20 -28.61
C ARG A 225 17.13 31.95 -27.76
N GLU A 226 18.39 31.60 -27.52
CA GLU A 226 18.75 30.44 -26.68
C GLU A 226 18.27 30.64 -25.23
N ALA A 227 18.39 31.85 -24.67
CA ALA A 227 17.88 32.19 -23.34
C ALA A 227 16.32 32.22 -23.26
N GLU A 228 15.62 32.66 -24.30
CA GLU A 228 14.16 32.58 -24.38
C GLU A 228 13.66 31.12 -24.49
N GLU A 229 14.37 30.28 -25.26
CA GLU A 229 14.04 28.87 -25.38
C GLU A 229 14.28 28.11 -24.07
N GLU A 230 15.37 28.41 -23.36
CA GLU A 230 15.64 27.84 -22.03
C GLU A 230 14.57 28.23 -21.01
N LYS A 231 14.15 29.49 -20.98
CA LYS A 231 13.02 29.94 -20.13
C LYS A 231 11.74 29.19 -20.43
N LYS A 232 11.37 29.02 -21.71
CA LYS A 232 10.19 28.23 -22.10
C LYS A 232 10.30 26.77 -21.66
N ARG A 233 11.47 26.15 -21.81
CA ARG A 233 11.72 24.78 -21.31
C ARG A 233 11.61 24.70 -19.78
N GLU A 234 12.03 25.72 -19.05
CA GLU A 234 11.89 25.76 -17.59
C GLU A 234 10.42 25.95 -17.16
N GLU A 235 9.67 26.83 -17.82
CA GLU A 235 8.24 27.04 -17.59
C GLU A 235 7.43 25.77 -17.88
N GLU A 236 7.66 25.10 -19.01
CA GLU A 236 7.05 23.79 -19.30
C GLU A 236 7.37 22.75 -18.22
N ARG A 237 8.62 22.71 -17.74
CA ARG A 237 9.03 21.78 -16.68
C ARG A 237 8.32 22.08 -15.36
N ARG A 238 8.17 23.35 -14.99
CA ARG A 238 7.42 23.80 -13.81
C ARG A 238 5.93 23.42 -13.93
N LEU A 239 5.31 23.62 -15.10
CA LEU A 239 3.92 23.24 -15.36
C LEU A 239 3.71 21.71 -15.25
N ARG A 240 4.62 20.90 -15.80
CA ARG A 240 4.57 19.43 -15.66
C ARG A 240 4.68 18.98 -14.20
N ILE A 241 5.57 19.58 -13.42
CA ILE A 241 5.72 19.28 -11.98
C ILE A 241 4.44 19.67 -11.21
N LEU A 242 3.82 20.81 -11.55
CA LEU A 242 2.58 21.27 -10.92
C LEU A 242 1.41 20.33 -11.21
N GLU A 243 1.26 19.86 -12.46
CA GLU A 243 0.20 18.93 -12.83
C GLU A 243 0.43 17.53 -12.25
N GLU A 244 1.68 17.02 -12.21
CA GLU A 244 1.99 15.75 -11.53
C GLU A 244 1.65 15.83 -10.03
N LYS A 245 1.95 16.97 -9.38
CA LYS A 245 1.52 17.21 -7.99
C LYS A 245 -0.01 17.22 -7.88
N ARG A 246 -0.73 17.92 -8.77
CA ARG A 246 -2.20 17.99 -8.76
C ARG A 246 -2.83 16.59 -8.89
N VAL A 247 -2.31 15.76 -9.80
CA VAL A 247 -2.76 14.36 -9.98
C VAL A 247 -2.46 13.51 -8.74
N ARG A 248 -1.26 13.64 -8.14
CA ARG A 248 -0.90 12.94 -6.89
C ARG A 248 -1.82 13.34 -5.73
N ASP A 249 -2.11 14.62 -5.57
CA ASP A 249 -2.99 15.13 -4.52
C ASP A 249 -4.44 14.64 -4.70
N GLN A 250 -4.96 14.62 -5.94
CA GLN A 250 -6.26 14.02 -6.26
C GLN A 250 -6.32 12.51 -5.97
N GLN A 251 -5.26 11.76 -6.29
CA GLN A 251 -5.19 10.33 -5.96
C GLN A 251 -5.20 10.08 -4.44
N LEU A 252 -4.49 10.92 -3.67
CA LEU A 252 -4.50 10.87 -2.20
C LEU A 252 -5.89 11.20 -1.62
N GLU A 253 -6.58 12.19 -2.19
CA GLU A 253 -7.95 12.54 -1.79
C GLU A 253 -8.95 11.41 -2.09
N GLN A 254 -8.94 10.87 -3.32
CA GLN A 254 -9.77 9.70 -3.67
C GLN A 254 -9.48 8.49 -2.78
N SER A 255 -8.21 8.26 -2.42
CA SER A 255 -7.82 7.19 -1.49
C SER A 255 -8.38 7.41 -0.08
N LYS A 256 -8.33 8.64 0.44
CA LYS A 256 -8.95 9.01 1.72
C LYS A 256 -10.47 8.80 1.69
N ILE A 257 -11.16 9.24 0.63
CA ILE A 257 -12.61 9.07 0.48
C ILE A 257 -12.97 7.58 0.43
N ARG A 258 -12.26 6.77 -0.37
CA ARG A 258 -12.47 5.31 -0.42
C ARG A 258 -12.28 4.66 0.95
N LYS A 259 -11.24 5.07 1.70
CA LYS A 259 -11.02 4.57 3.06
C LYS A 259 -12.17 4.96 4.01
N GLN A 260 -12.62 6.21 3.97
CA GLN A 260 -13.77 6.66 4.79
C GLN A 260 -15.05 5.88 4.46
N MET A 261 -15.34 5.62 3.18
CA MET A 261 -16.47 4.80 2.75
C MET A 261 -16.36 3.34 3.25
N ILE A 262 -15.16 2.75 3.24
CA ILE A 262 -14.92 1.40 3.79
C ILE A 262 -15.10 1.39 5.31
N ASP A 263 -14.56 2.40 6.01
CA ASP A 263 -14.66 2.52 7.46
C ASP A 263 -16.11 2.82 7.91
N GLN A 264 -16.92 3.50 7.09
CA GLN A 264 -18.37 3.66 7.30
C GLN A 264 -19.13 2.34 7.11
N LYS A 265 -18.93 1.64 5.99
CA LYS A 265 -19.57 0.34 5.74
C LYS A 265 -19.27 -0.68 6.84
N LYS A 266 -18.03 -0.73 7.33
CA LYS A 266 -17.67 -1.58 8.48
C LYS A 266 -18.44 -1.25 9.75
N LYS A 267 -18.67 0.04 10.04
CA LYS A 267 -19.50 0.45 11.18
C LYS A 267 -20.96 0.04 10.99
N GLU A 268 -21.51 0.19 9.78
CA GLU A 268 -22.87 -0.26 9.46
C GLU A 268 -23.01 -1.79 9.65
N GLU A 269 -22.04 -2.57 9.16
CA GLU A 269 -21.96 -4.03 9.35
C GLU A 269 -21.82 -4.43 10.84
N GLU A 270 -20.98 -3.72 11.61
CA GLU A 270 -20.81 -3.91 13.06
C GLU A 270 -22.09 -3.55 13.85
N GLU A 271 -22.77 -2.44 13.52
CA GLU A 271 -24.04 -2.04 14.12
C GLU A 271 -25.16 -3.03 13.78
N GLU A 272 -25.23 -3.53 12.54
CA GLU A 272 -26.12 -4.61 12.17
C GLU A 272 -25.86 -5.88 12.98
N LEU A 273 -24.59 -6.28 13.17
CA LEU A 273 -24.22 -7.45 13.95
C LEU A 273 -24.61 -7.29 15.43
N VAL A 274 -24.32 -6.13 16.03
CA VAL A 274 -24.73 -5.79 17.40
C VAL A 274 -26.26 -5.81 17.53
N ASN A 275 -27.01 -5.31 16.55
CA ASN A 275 -28.46 -5.33 16.56
C ASN A 275 -29.03 -6.75 16.36
N LYS A 276 -28.38 -7.60 15.55
CA LYS A 276 -28.71 -9.03 15.42
C LYS A 276 -28.47 -9.78 16.74
N LEU A 277 -27.35 -9.54 17.41
CA LEU A 277 -27.03 -10.11 18.73
C LEU A 277 -27.99 -9.65 19.82
N LYS A 278 -28.32 -8.35 19.89
CA LYS A 278 -29.35 -7.82 20.81
C LYS A 278 -30.72 -8.50 20.60
N LYS A 279 -31.13 -8.68 19.33
CA LYS A 279 -32.37 -9.41 18.99
C LYS A 279 -32.32 -10.89 19.39
N GLN A 280 -31.17 -11.55 19.26
CA GLN A 280 -30.99 -12.94 19.72
C GLN A 280 -31.08 -13.04 21.25
N ILE A 281 -30.34 -12.20 21.98
CA ILE A 281 -30.37 -12.14 23.46
C ILE A 281 -31.79 -11.87 23.98
N ASN A 282 -32.53 -10.94 23.36
CA ASN A 282 -33.90 -10.66 23.77
C ASN A 282 -34.84 -11.86 23.53
N LYS A 283 -34.73 -12.52 22.36
CA LYS A 283 -35.50 -13.76 22.08
C LYS A 283 -35.15 -14.92 23.02
N GLU A 284 -33.89 -15.02 23.44
CA GLU A 284 -33.43 -16.03 24.40
C GLU A 284 -34.00 -15.75 25.80
N LYS A 285 -33.97 -14.49 26.24
CA LYS A 285 -34.63 -14.05 27.49
C LYS A 285 -36.15 -14.26 27.48
N GLU A 286 -36.83 -13.94 26.37
CA GLU A 286 -38.27 -14.19 26.20
C GLU A 286 -38.59 -15.69 26.32
N LYS A 287 -37.78 -16.55 25.69
CA LYS A 287 -37.90 -18.01 25.85
C LYS A 287 -37.65 -18.45 27.29
N GLU A 288 -36.66 -17.90 27.97
CA GLU A 288 -36.37 -18.24 29.36
C GLU A 288 -37.50 -17.82 30.31
N VAL A 289 -38.13 -16.66 30.07
CA VAL A 289 -39.33 -16.23 30.81
C VAL A 289 -40.49 -17.18 30.52
N GLN A 290 -40.75 -17.53 29.26
CA GLN A 290 -41.81 -18.48 28.88
C GLN A 290 -41.62 -19.87 29.49
N THR A 291 -40.39 -20.41 29.53
CA THR A 291 -40.13 -21.71 30.17
C THR A 291 -40.27 -21.63 31.69
N ARG A 292 -39.81 -20.55 32.34
CA ARG A 292 -40.05 -20.31 33.77
C ARG A 292 -41.55 -20.22 34.09
N GLU A 293 -42.35 -19.56 33.23
CA GLU A 293 -43.80 -19.49 33.38
C GLU A 293 -44.49 -20.84 33.15
N SER A 294 -44.07 -21.63 32.15
CA SER A 294 -44.57 -22.99 31.93
C SER A 294 -44.29 -23.88 33.15
N ASN A 295 -43.04 -23.92 33.59
CA ASN A 295 -42.62 -24.69 34.76
C ASN A 295 -43.39 -24.27 36.03
N LYS A 296 -43.69 -22.97 36.20
CA LYS A 296 -44.52 -22.47 37.31
C LYS A 296 -45.97 -22.94 37.21
N LYS A 297 -46.56 -22.92 36.00
CA LYS A 297 -47.93 -23.44 35.75
C LYS A 297 -48.00 -24.94 35.97
N GLU A 298 -47.04 -25.69 35.45
CA GLU A 298 -46.90 -27.14 35.66
C GLU A 298 -46.78 -27.47 37.15
N LEU A 299 -45.86 -26.83 37.87
CA LEU A 299 -45.71 -27.02 39.33
C LEU A 299 -46.99 -26.70 40.09
N SER A 300 -47.67 -25.59 39.75
CA SER A 300 -48.96 -25.24 40.35
C SER A 300 -50.04 -26.29 40.07
N SER A 301 -50.07 -26.88 38.87
CA SER A 301 -50.99 -27.97 38.51
C SER A 301 -50.68 -29.27 39.26
N PHE A 302 -49.40 -29.61 39.44
CA PHE A 302 -48.97 -30.77 40.24
C PHE A 302 -49.29 -30.62 41.72
N LEU A 303 -49.18 -29.41 42.28
CA LEU A 303 -49.57 -29.13 43.67
C LEU A 303 -51.09 -29.27 43.85
N ALA A 304 -51.89 -28.66 42.97
CA ALA A 304 -53.34 -28.80 42.99
C ALA A 304 -53.78 -30.26 42.83
N TYR A 305 -53.16 -31.01 41.91
CA TYR A 305 -53.43 -32.43 41.72
C TYR A 305 -53.11 -33.27 42.97
N ASN A 306 -51.97 -33.04 43.62
CA ASN A 306 -51.64 -33.69 44.90
C ASN A 306 -52.67 -33.35 46.00
N GLU A 307 -53.17 -32.12 46.04
CA GLU A 307 -54.21 -31.71 46.99
C GLU A 307 -55.53 -32.45 46.72
N THR A 308 -55.95 -32.61 45.46
CA THR A 308 -57.12 -33.43 45.11
C THR A 308 -56.94 -34.91 45.46
N ILE A 309 -55.72 -35.47 45.31
CA ILE A 309 -55.42 -36.84 45.77
C ILE A 309 -55.51 -36.94 47.29
N LYS A 310 -55.02 -35.95 48.03
CA LYS A 310 -55.09 -35.92 49.50
C LYS A 310 -56.56 -35.88 49.97
N GLN A 311 -57.36 -34.98 49.41
CA GLN A 311 -58.80 -34.89 49.69
C GLN A 311 -59.52 -36.21 49.38
N ARG A 312 -59.26 -36.81 48.21
CA ARG A 312 -59.83 -38.11 47.83
C ARG A 312 -59.43 -39.23 48.79
N LYS A 313 -58.18 -39.29 49.24
CA LYS A 313 -57.74 -40.27 50.26
C LYS A 313 -58.41 -40.05 51.61
N GLU A 314 -58.63 -38.80 52.01
CA GLU A 314 -59.38 -38.46 53.22
C GLU A 314 -60.87 -38.83 53.10
N GLU A 315 -61.46 -38.74 51.91
CA GLU A 315 -62.83 -39.23 51.65
C GLU A 315 -62.90 -40.76 51.61
N GLU A 316 -61.95 -41.44 50.98
CA GLU A 316 -61.86 -42.90 50.93
C GLU A 316 -61.68 -43.47 52.35
N ALA A 317 -60.79 -42.89 53.18
CA ALA A 317 -60.63 -43.27 54.59
C ALA A 317 -61.90 -43.01 55.44
N LYS A 318 -62.65 -41.93 55.17
CA LYS A 318 -63.94 -41.69 55.84
C LYS A 318 -64.99 -42.75 55.46
N LYS A 319 -65.04 -43.14 54.19
CA LYS A 319 -65.92 -44.21 53.71
C LYS A 319 -65.56 -45.56 54.31
N GLU A 320 -64.28 -45.89 54.39
CA GLU A 320 -63.78 -47.09 55.07
C GLU A 320 -64.23 -47.13 56.54
N ILE A 321 -64.04 -46.04 57.29
CA ILE A 321 -64.53 -45.92 58.68
C ILE A 321 -66.07 -46.04 58.78
N GLU A 322 -66.82 -45.49 57.83
CA GLU A 322 -68.28 -45.66 57.79
C GLU A 322 -68.71 -47.09 57.46
N GLU A 323 -68.01 -47.77 56.56
CA GLU A 323 -68.25 -49.16 56.17
C GLU A 323 -67.88 -50.12 57.30
N ASP A 324 -66.80 -49.85 58.03
CA ASP A 324 -66.43 -50.54 59.27
C ASP A 324 -67.47 -50.31 60.39
N LEU A 325 -67.99 -49.09 60.54
CA LEU A 325 -69.09 -48.83 61.49
C LEU A 325 -70.38 -49.54 61.09
N LYS A 326 -70.67 -49.67 59.78
CA LYS A 326 -71.82 -50.43 59.27
C LYS A 326 -71.60 -51.93 59.47
N SER A 327 -70.41 -52.46 59.18
CA SER A 327 -70.08 -53.88 59.34
C SER A 327 -70.05 -54.29 60.81
N PHE A 328 -69.53 -53.43 61.70
CA PHE A 328 -69.57 -53.61 63.15
C PHE A 328 -71.01 -53.62 63.67
N LYS A 329 -71.88 -52.70 63.25
CA LYS A 329 -73.31 -52.71 63.60
C LYS A 329 -74.04 -53.95 63.10
N LEU A 330 -73.76 -54.40 61.87
CA LEU A 330 -74.30 -55.65 61.33
C LEU A 330 -73.77 -56.87 62.08
N PHE A 331 -72.52 -56.83 62.55
CA PHE A 331 -71.93 -57.87 63.40
C PHE A 331 -72.56 -57.88 64.80
N GLU A 332 -72.75 -56.72 65.42
CA GLU A 332 -73.46 -56.54 66.69
C GLU A 332 -74.91 -57.00 66.58
N GLU A 333 -75.63 -56.63 65.52
CA GLU A 333 -76.99 -57.11 65.27
C GLU A 333 -77.00 -58.64 65.05
N LYS A 334 -76.06 -59.17 64.28
CA LYS A 334 -75.91 -60.63 64.08
C LYS A 334 -75.55 -61.33 65.39
N GLN A 335 -74.73 -60.73 66.25
CA GLN A 335 -74.39 -61.26 67.58
C GLN A 335 -75.62 -61.21 68.48
N ARG A 336 -76.37 -60.11 68.51
CA ARG A 336 -77.63 -59.99 69.24
C ARG A 336 -78.70 -60.96 68.74
N GLN A 337 -78.78 -61.19 67.44
CA GLN A 337 -79.60 -62.25 66.84
C GLN A 337 -79.08 -63.64 67.20
N GLN A 338 -77.76 -63.85 67.32
CA GLN A 338 -77.18 -65.09 67.82
C GLN A 338 -77.39 -65.29 69.32
N GLU A 339 -77.41 -64.23 70.12
CA GLU A 339 -77.69 -64.26 71.56
C GLU A 339 -79.18 -64.50 71.80
N LEU A 340 -80.07 -63.80 71.10
CA LEU A 340 -81.50 -64.07 71.13
C LEU A 340 -81.83 -65.46 70.53
N ARG A 341 -81.09 -65.91 69.51
CA ARG A 341 -81.14 -67.31 69.06
C ARG A 341 -80.55 -68.27 70.09
N ARG A 342 -79.50 -67.94 70.83
CA ARG A 342 -78.94 -68.75 71.92
C ARG A 342 -79.84 -68.77 73.14
N GLU A 343 -80.62 -67.73 73.42
CA GLU A 343 -81.65 -67.72 74.46
C GLU A 343 -82.84 -68.56 74.01
N MET A 344 -83.29 -68.39 72.76
CA MET A 344 -84.34 -69.23 72.15
C MET A 344 -83.88 -70.68 71.95
N GLU A 345 -82.59 -70.92 71.68
CA GLU A 345 -81.99 -72.25 71.56
C GLU A 345 -81.73 -72.83 72.93
N MET A 346 -81.22 -72.10 73.92
CA MET A 346 -81.13 -72.55 75.32
C MET A 346 -82.52 -72.86 75.87
N LYS A 347 -83.55 -72.07 75.54
CA LYS A 347 -84.95 -72.40 75.86
C LYS A 347 -85.40 -73.67 75.15
N LYS A 348 -85.18 -73.76 73.83
CA LYS A 348 -85.38 -74.98 73.03
C LYS A 348 -84.42 -76.12 73.36
N MET A 349 -83.43 -75.93 74.22
CA MET A 349 -82.37 -76.87 74.61
C MET A 349 -82.42 -77.17 76.11
N TYR A 350 -83.25 -76.47 76.89
CA TYR A 350 -83.94 -77.05 78.02
C TYR A 350 -85.05 -77.99 77.52
N GLU A 351 -85.85 -77.56 76.53
CA GLU A 351 -86.83 -78.42 75.84
C GLU A 351 -86.16 -79.59 75.09
N ARG A 352 -85.00 -79.37 74.44
CA ARG A 352 -84.21 -80.43 73.79
C ARG A 352 -83.19 -81.11 74.70
N GLN A 353 -82.75 -80.62 75.86
CA GLN A 353 -81.98 -81.49 76.80
C GLN A 353 -82.91 -82.56 77.40
N SER A 354 -84.22 -82.30 77.44
CA SER A 354 -85.26 -83.32 77.62
C SER A 354 -85.37 -84.32 76.45
N LEU A 355 -84.69 -84.12 75.30
CA LEU A 355 -84.93 -84.87 74.06
C LEU A 355 -83.68 -85.14 73.17
N SER A 356 -82.49 -84.70 73.59
CA SER A 356 -81.28 -84.56 72.76
C SER A 356 -79.98 -84.73 73.58
N ILE A 357 -80.01 -85.66 74.53
CA ILE A 357 -78.84 -86.52 74.80
C ILE A 357 -78.57 -87.44 73.56
N ALA A 358 -79.52 -87.54 72.63
CA ALA A 358 -79.55 -88.52 71.55
C ALA A 358 -78.77 -88.21 70.25
N LEU A 359 -78.50 -86.95 69.88
CA LEU A 359 -77.85 -86.65 68.59
C LEU A 359 -76.91 -85.43 68.65
N SER A 360 -75.65 -85.73 68.92
CA SER A 360 -74.51 -84.83 68.77
C SER A 360 -73.91 -84.95 67.35
N ASN A 361 -73.35 -83.84 66.85
CA ASN A 361 -72.36 -83.74 65.76
C ASN A 361 -72.68 -84.26 64.35
N LYS A 362 -72.77 -83.34 63.37
CA LYS A 362 -72.02 -83.35 62.09
C LYS A 362 -72.44 -82.19 61.17
N LEU A 363 -71.58 -81.18 60.99
CA LEU A 363 -71.65 -80.25 59.84
C LEU A 363 -70.36 -79.43 59.70
N GLU A 364 -69.31 -80.03 59.14
CA GLU A 364 -68.06 -79.34 58.82
C GLU A 364 -67.46 -79.91 57.53
N ALA A 365 -67.91 -79.37 56.39
CA ALA A 365 -67.41 -79.66 55.05
C ALA A 365 -67.90 -78.58 54.06
N ASN A 366 -67.18 -77.45 53.96
CA ASN A 366 -67.45 -76.42 52.93
C ASN A 366 -66.30 -75.40 52.74
N LEU A 367 -65.06 -75.73 53.12
CA LEU A 367 -63.91 -74.82 53.02
C LEU A 367 -63.05 -75.04 51.76
N ASP A 368 -62.97 -76.29 51.26
CA ASP A 368 -62.04 -76.65 50.18
C ASP A 368 -62.50 -76.20 48.77
N GLU A 369 -63.80 -75.95 48.57
CA GLU A 369 -64.33 -75.50 47.27
C GLU A 369 -63.96 -74.03 47.01
N LYS A 370 -64.02 -73.20 48.06
CA LYS A 370 -63.74 -71.75 47.96
C LYS A 370 -62.27 -71.45 47.65
N ALA A 371 -61.35 -72.26 48.16
CA ALA A 371 -59.91 -72.10 47.90
C ALA A 371 -59.56 -72.24 46.40
N LYS A 372 -60.23 -73.14 45.68
CA LYS A 372 -59.98 -73.42 44.25
C LYS A 372 -60.52 -72.32 43.33
N GLU A 373 -61.60 -71.65 43.71
CA GLU A 373 -62.15 -70.55 42.90
C GLU A 373 -61.26 -69.29 42.94
N ASP A 374 -60.55 -69.05 44.04
CA ASP A 374 -59.69 -67.87 44.18
C ASP A 374 -58.31 -68.08 43.52
N GLU A 375 -57.81 -69.31 43.48
CA GLU A 375 -56.59 -69.69 42.73
C GLU A 375 -56.76 -69.43 41.22
N ILE A 376 -57.88 -69.86 40.62
CA ILE A 376 -58.20 -69.66 39.19
C ILE A 376 -58.33 -68.17 38.82
N LYS A 377 -58.75 -67.30 39.76
CA LYS A 377 -58.82 -65.84 39.54
C LYS A 377 -57.44 -65.20 39.55
N ALA A 378 -56.53 -65.67 40.42
CA ALA A 378 -55.17 -65.16 40.51
C ALA A 378 -54.39 -65.36 39.20
N ASP A 379 -54.45 -66.57 38.63
CA ASP A 379 -53.77 -66.91 37.36
C ASP A 379 -54.25 -66.05 36.18
N ARG A 380 -55.56 -65.78 36.10
CA ARG A 380 -56.13 -64.91 35.06
C ARG A 380 -55.57 -63.47 35.14
N ILE A 381 -55.49 -62.92 36.35
CA ILE A 381 -54.97 -61.57 36.58
C ILE A 381 -53.48 -61.51 36.24
N HIS A 382 -52.71 -62.56 36.56
CA HIS A 382 -51.30 -62.63 36.22
C HIS A 382 -51.07 -62.69 34.70
N SER A 383 -51.87 -63.47 33.97
CA SER A 383 -51.78 -63.56 32.51
C SER A 383 -52.13 -62.23 31.81
N GLU A 384 -53.16 -61.50 32.28
CA GLU A 384 -53.49 -60.17 31.76
C GLU A 384 -52.38 -59.13 32.01
N MET A 385 -51.70 -59.22 33.15
CA MET A 385 -50.58 -58.34 33.49
C MET A 385 -49.39 -58.53 32.55
N GLU A 386 -49.03 -59.77 32.22
CA GLU A 386 -47.95 -60.06 31.28
C GLU A 386 -48.28 -59.58 29.85
N MET A 387 -49.50 -59.85 29.38
CA MET A 387 -49.98 -59.37 28.07
C MET A 387 -50.01 -57.84 27.95
N LYS A 388 -50.30 -57.11 29.04
CA LYS A 388 -50.20 -55.64 29.08
C LYS A 388 -48.74 -55.18 29.01
N LYS A 389 -47.85 -55.81 29.78
CA LYS A 389 -46.42 -55.49 29.83
C LYS A 389 -45.71 -55.70 28.49
N GLU A 390 -46.00 -56.80 27.80
CA GLU A 390 -45.42 -57.08 26.48
C GLU A 390 -45.90 -56.06 25.41
N ASN A 391 -47.18 -55.68 25.45
CA ASN A 391 -47.72 -54.63 24.58
C ASN A 391 -47.12 -53.24 24.85
N GLU A 392 -46.82 -52.90 26.11
CA GLU A 392 -46.11 -51.65 26.44
C GLU A 392 -44.67 -51.66 25.93
N ASP A 393 -43.94 -52.76 26.11
CA ASP A 393 -42.57 -52.87 25.64
C ASP A 393 -42.47 -52.90 24.11
N LYS A 394 -43.46 -53.48 23.42
CA LYS A 394 -43.61 -53.35 21.96
C LYS A 394 -43.81 -51.89 21.55
N LYS A 395 -44.75 -51.17 22.19
CA LYS A 395 -44.97 -49.72 21.94
C LYS A 395 -43.73 -48.87 22.23
N LYS A 396 -42.91 -49.22 23.25
CA LYS A 396 -41.64 -48.54 23.52
C LYS A 396 -40.61 -48.79 22.41
N ARG A 397 -40.47 -50.03 21.93
CA ARG A 397 -39.58 -50.36 20.80
C ARG A 397 -39.99 -49.61 19.53
N ASP A 398 -41.28 -49.60 19.17
CA ASP A 398 -41.78 -48.91 17.99
C ASP A 398 -41.53 -47.38 18.05
N ARG A 399 -41.70 -46.76 19.23
CA ARG A 399 -41.37 -45.34 19.45
C ARG A 399 -39.88 -45.06 19.31
N LEU A 400 -39.02 -45.89 19.89
CA LEU A 400 -37.56 -45.76 19.77
C LEU A 400 -37.07 -45.97 18.34
N GLN A 401 -37.71 -46.86 17.58
CA GLN A 401 -37.40 -47.06 16.16
C GLN A 401 -37.78 -45.82 15.33
N LYS A 402 -38.99 -45.28 15.48
CA LYS A 402 -39.39 -44.04 14.79
C LYS A 402 -38.47 -42.86 15.12
N GLN A 403 -38.09 -42.68 16.39
CA GLN A 403 -37.14 -41.64 16.78
C GLN A 403 -35.75 -41.82 16.15
N LYS A 404 -35.29 -43.07 15.95
CA LYS A 404 -34.04 -43.34 15.21
C LYS A 404 -34.19 -43.03 13.72
N GLU A 405 -35.30 -43.38 13.11
CA GLU A 405 -35.58 -43.08 11.69
C GLU A 405 -35.64 -41.57 11.45
N GLU A 406 -36.38 -40.82 12.28
CA GLU A 406 -36.42 -39.34 12.25
C GLU A 406 -35.03 -38.71 12.46
N MET A 407 -34.21 -39.26 13.36
CA MET A 407 -32.84 -38.80 13.61
C MET A 407 -31.91 -39.08 12.41
N MET A 408 -32.07 -40.23 11.75
CA MET A 408 -31.31 -40.57 10.54
C MET A 408 -31.70 -39.68 9.36
N ASP A 409 -33.00 -39.42 9.16
CA ASP A 409 -33.51 -38.54 8.11
C ASP A 409 -33.06 -37.08 8.31
N THR A 410 -33.10 -36.58 9.56
CA THR A 410 -32.61 -35.23 9.87
C THR A 410 -31.09 -35.12 9.70
N LEU A 411 -30.32 -36.14 10.06
CA LEU A 411 -28.88 -36.20 9.81
C LEU A 411 -28.56 -36.26 8.30
N ALA A 412 -29.28 -37.10 7.54
CA ALA A 412 -29.14 -37.20 6.09
C ALA A 412 -29.44 -35.85 5.42
N ARG A 413 -30.52 -35.17 5.83
CA ARG A 413 -30.88 -33.83 5.33
C ARG A 413 -29.84 -32.76 5.69
N GLN A 414 -29.20 -32.84 6.85
CA GLN A 414 -28.07 -31.97 7.22
C GLN A 414 -26.80 -32.24 6.40
N ILE A 415 -26.50 -33.52 6.10
CA ILE A 415 -25.36 -33.90 5.25
C ILE A 415 -25.60 -33.40 3.83
N GLN A 416 -26.80 -33.63 3.28
CA GLN A 416 -27.21 -33.17 1.96
C GLN A 416 -27.12 -31.64 1.85
N GLY A 417 -27.71 -30.89 2.78
CA GLY A 417 -27.62 -29.43 2.79
C GLY A 417 -26.19 -28.89 2.92
N LYS A 418 -25.29 -29.57 3.65
CA LYS A 418 -23.86 -29.22 3.66
C LYS A 418 -23.17 -29.50 2.33
N PHE A 419 -23.57 -30.56 1.62
CA PHE A 419 -23.04 -30.90 0.31
C PHE A 419 -23.51 -29.91 -0.76
N ASP A 420 -24.80 -29.56 -0.74
CA ASP A 420 -25.40 -28.59 -1.67
C ASP A 420 -24.82 -27.18 -1.44
N ASN A 421 -24.71 -26.71 -0.20
CA ASN A 421 -24.03 -25.43 0.11
C ASN A 421 -22.57 -25.43 -0.37
N ARG A 422 -21.83 -26.55 -0.21
CA ARG A 422 -20.45 -26.66 -0.68
C ARG A 422 -20.36 -26.64 -2.21
N LYS A 423 -21.33 -27.25 -2.89
CA LYS A 423 -21.44 -27.21 -4.36
C LYS A 423 -21.76 -25.80 -4.85
N GLU A 424 -22.66 -25.08 -4.19
CA GLU A 424 -23.00 -23.69 -4.50
C GLU A 424 -21.79 -22.77 -4.35
N VAL A 425 -21.05 -22.86 -3.23
CA VAL A 425 -19.79 -22.10 -3.03
C VAL A 425 -18.77 -22.42 -4.13
N LEU A 426 -18.58 -23.69 -4.50
CA LEU A 426 -17.67 -24.06 -5.59
C LEU A 426 -18.10 -23.48 -6.95
N MET A 427 -19.41 -23.46 -7.25
CA MET A 427 -19.90 -22.82 -8.48
C MET A 427 -19.73 -21.29 -8.45
N GLU A 428 -19.89 -20.65 -7.29
CA GLU A 428 -19.66 -19.21 -7.14
C GLU A 428 -18.17 -18.86 -7.27
N GLU A 429 -17.27 -19.63 -6.65
CA GLU A 429 -15.82 -19.51 -6.84
C GLU A 429 -15.42 -19.72 -8.30
N GLN A 430 -15.97 -20.74 -8.98
CA GLN A 430 -15.71 -20.98 -10.39
C GLN A 430 -16.20 -19.83 -11.27
N ARG A 431 -17.41 -19.31 -11.04
CA ARG A 431 -17.94 -18.15 -11.76
C ARG A 431 -17.09 -16.89 -11.55
N ARG A 432 -16.61 -16.64 -10.31
CA ARG A 432 -15.70 -15.52 -10.02
C ARG A 432 -14.36 -15.70 -10.73
N LYS A 433 -13.84 -16.94 -10.82
CA LYS A 433 -12.61 -17.26 -11.57
C LYS A 433 -12.80 -17.00 -13.08
N GLU A 434 -13.90 -17.43 -13.66
CA GLU A 434 -14.24 -17.18 -15.07
C GLU A 434 -14.36 -15.68 -15.38
N GLN A 435 -14.98 -14.89 -14.49
CA GLN A 435 -15.03 -13.43 -14.60
C GLN A 435 -13.63 -12.79 -14.57
N ILE A 436 -12.76 -13.22 -13.65
CA ILE A 436 -11.37 -12.71 -13.56
C ILE A 436 -10.56 -13.09 -14.81
N GLU A 437 -10.75 -14.28 -15.37
CA GLU A 437 -10.10 -14.70 -16.62
C GLU A 437 -10.61 -13.90 -17.84
N GLU A 438 -11.90 -13.54 -17.87
CA GLU A 438 -12.47 -12.67 -18.91
C GLU A 438 -11.96 -11.23 -18.81
N ASP A 439 -11.91 -10.67 -17.60
CA ASP A 439 -11.40 -9.31 -17.35
C ASP A 439 -9.89 -9.20 -17.63
N LEU A 440 -9.10 -10.24 -17.31
CA LEU A 440 -7.69 -10.33 -17.70
C LEU A 440 -7.53 -10.33 -19.22
N ARG A 441 -8.32 -11.13 -19.95
CA ARG A 441 -8.29 -11.15 -21.43
C ARG A 441 -8.65 -9.80 -22.04
N LYS A 442 -9.64 -9.09 -21.50
CA LYS A 442 -10.00 -7.72 -21.93
C LYS A 442 -8.85 -6.75 -21.69
N ALA A 443 -8.23 -6.78 -20.51
CA ALA A 443 -7.08 -5.93 -20.17
C ALA A 443 -5.86 -6.21 -21.07
N GLU A 444 -5.58 -7.48 -21.39
CA GLU A 444 -4.53 -7.85 -22.34
C GLU A 444 -4.82 -7.35 -23.76
N GLN A 445 -6.07 -7.46 -24.23
CA GLN A 445 -6.49 -6.92 -25.52
C GLN A 445 -6.37 -5.40 -25.57
N GLU A 446 -6.83 -4.68 -24.54
CA GLU A 446 -6.68 -3.22 -24.45
C GLU A 446 -5.20 -2.77 -24.47
N GLU A 447 -4.32 -3.48 -23.76
CA GLU A 447 -2.88 -3.20 -23.77
C GLU A 447 -2.21 -3.51 -25.12
N LEU A 448 -2.64 -4.57 -25.81
CA LEU A 448 -2.20 -4.87 -27.18
C LEU A 448 -2.66 -3.78 -28.16
N ASP A 449 -3.91 -3.33 -28.06
CA ASP A 449 -4.45 -2.26 -28.89
C ASP A 449 -3.79 -0.91 -28.61
N ARG A 450 -3.50 -0.58 -27.34
CA ARG A 450 -2.69 0.60 -26.98
C ARG A 450 -1.30 0.54 -27.60
N LYS A 451 -0.61 -0.60 -27.49
CA LYS A 451 0.72 -0.82 -28.09
C LYS A 451 0.66 -0.75 -29.62
N ARG A 452 -0.40 -1.24 -30.24
CA ARG A 452 -0.65 -1.13 -31.68
C ARG A 452 -0.84 0.33 -32.11
N ARG A 453 -1.77 1.06 -31.47
CA ARG A 453 -2.01 2.50 -31.75
C ARG A 453 -0.75 3.34 -31.53
N PHE A 454 0.05 3.03 -30.51
CA PHE A 454 1.33 3.69 -30.27
C PHE A 454 2.36 3.41 -31.38
N LYS A 455 2.47 2.15 -31.84
CA LYS A 455 3.33 1.79 -32.99
C LYS A 455 2.87 2.43 -34.29
N GLU A 456 1.55 2.48 -34.55
CA GLU A 456 0.97 3.16 -35.70
C GLU A 456 1.24 4.67 -35.63
N GLY A 457 1.08 5.30 -34.45
CA GLY A 457 1.45 6.70 -34.24
C GLY A 457 2.94 7.00 -34.50
N LEU A 458 3.85 6.16 -33.98
CA LEU A 458 5.29 6.28 -34.25
C LEU A 458 5.63 6.05 -35.74
N LYS A 459 4.92 5.14 -36.41
CA LYS A 459 5.08 4.91 -37.86
C LYS A 459 4.69 6.17 -38.64
N ASN A 460 3.52 6.73 -38.36
CA ASN A 460 3.02 7.94 -39.03
C ASN A 460 3.95 9.15 -38.78
N GLN A 461 4.49 9.29 -37.56
CA GLN A 461 5.51 10.31 -37.25
C GLN A 461 6.80 10.10 -38.06
N ARG A 462 7.27 8.85 -38.19
CA ARG A 462 8.45 8.51 -39.00
C ARG A 462 8.23 8.77 -40.49
N GLU A 463 7.04 8.49 -41.00
CA GLU A 463 6.67 8.76 -42.40
C GLU A 463 6.64 10.27 -42.66
N SER A 464 5.97 11.06 -41.80
CA SER A 464 5.95 12.52 -41.90
C SER A 464 7.36 13.15 -41.80
N LEU A 465 8.21 12.67 -40.88
CA LEU A 465 9.62 13.11 -40.81
C LEU A 465 10.41 12.72 -42.08
N SER A 466 10.13 11.55 -42.67
CA SER A 466 10.77 11.15 -43.94
C SER A 466 10.32 12.04 -45.10
N GLU A 467 9.06 12.47 -45.13
CA GLU A 467 8.55 13.43 -46.12
C GLU A 467 9.22 14.80 -45.94
N GLN A 468 9.30 15.33 -44.72
CA GLN A 468 10.01 16.59 -44.43
C GLN A 468 11.50 16.53 -44.81
N VAL A 469 12.17 15.39 -44.63
CA VAL A 469 13.57 15.21 -45.05
C VAL A 469 13.68 15.19 -46.59
N LYS A 470 12.78 14.48 -47.29
CA LYS A 470 12.74 14.48 -48.76
C LYS A 470 12.44 15.87 -49.32
N GLU A 471 11.51 16.59 -48.71
CA GLU A 471 11.15 17.96 -49.09
C GLU A 471 12.33 18.91 -48.89
N LYS A 472 13.01 18.86 -47.73
CA LYS A 472 14.25 19.61 -47.49
C LYS A 472 15.34 19.28 -48.50
N GLN A 473 15.58 18.00 -48.78
CA GLN A 473 16.55 17.58 -49.81
C GLN A 473 16.19 18.13 -51.19
N HIS A 474 14.92 18.08 -51.57
CA HIS A 474 14.42 18.62 -52.84
C HIS A 474 14.54 20.16 -52.91
N VAL A 475 14.30 20.88 -51.81
CA VAL A 475 14.55 22.32 -51.71
C VAL A 475 16.05 22.62 -51.83
N THR A 476 16.92 21.89 -51.14
CA THR A 476 18.39 22.05 -51.26
C THR A 476 18.88 21.75 -52.67
N MET A 477 18.37 20.72 -53.36
CA MET A 477 18.70 20.44 -54.75
C MET A 477 18.22 21.55 -55.70
N LYS A 478 17.03 22.12 -55.48
CA LYS A 478 16.54 23.29 -56.24
C LYS A 478 17.37 24.55 -55.97
N GLN A 479 17.85 24.74 -54.74
CA GLN A 479 18.75 25.83 -54.34
C GLN A 479 20.22 25.59 -54.73
N SER A 480 20.54 24.48 -55.39
CA SER A 480 21.87 24.23 -55.96
C SER A 480 22.10 24.93 -57.30
N GLY A 481 21.04 25.48 -57.92
CA GLY A 481 21.16 26.44 -59.02
C GLY A 481 21.22 27.87 -58.49
N MET A 482 21.72 28.81 -59.31
CA MET A 482 21.57 30.24 -59.02
C MET A 482 20.09 30.58 -58.81
N SER A 483 19.80 31.40 -57.80
CA SER A 483 18.46 31.95 -57.60
C SER A 483 18.00 32.70 -58.85
N ASP A 484 16.70 32.75 -59.15
CA ASP A 484 16.14 33.49 -60.30
C ASP A 484 16.59 34.96 -60.36
N ILE A 485 16.90 35.55 -59.19
CA ILE A 485 17.44 36.91 -59.06
C ILE A 485 18.92 36.96 -59.47
N GLU A 486 19.73 35.99 -59.03
CA GLU A 486 21.15 35.87 -59.38
C GLU A 486 21.33 35.49 -60.86
N MET A 487 20.45 34.63 -61.39
CA MET A 487 20.43 34.24 -62.80
C MET A 487 20.07 35.43 -63.70
N LYS A 488 19.16 36.32 -63.26
CA LYS A 488 18.89 37.61 -63.94
C LYS A 488 20.09 38.57 -63.86
N LEU A 489 20.71 38.71 -62.70
CA LEU A 489 21.91 39.55 -62.50
C LEU A 489 23.12 39.07 -63.32
N ASN A 490 23.26 37.76 -63.49
CA ASN A 490 24.35 37.14 -64.23
C ASN A 490 24.01 36.81 -65.70
N ALA A 491 22.81 37.16 -66.19
CA ALA A 491 22.32 36.75 -67.52
C ALA A 491 23.29 37.12 -68.66
N ASP A 492 23.84 38.33 -68.65
CA ASP A 492 24.80 38.81 -69.68
C ASP A 492 26.18 38.16 -69.56
N ARG A 493 26.54 37.62 -68.39
CA ARG A 493 27.76 36.82 -68.20
C ARG A 493 27.54 35.38 -68.65
N LEU A 494 26.40 34.79 -68.29
CA LEU A 494 26.03 33.41 -68.67
C LEU A 494 25.86 33.25 -70.19
N LYS A 495 25.23 34.22 -70.87
CA LYS A 495 25.16 34.27 -72.34
C LYS A 495 26.53 34.35 -73.03
N LYS A 496 27.55 34.95 -72.39
CA LYS A 496 28.92 35.04 -72.93
C LYS A 496 29.72 33.74 -72.77
N ILE A 497 29.23 32.79 -71.97
CA ILE A 497 29.92 31.53 -71.65
C ILE A 497 29.08 30.31 -72.15
N ASN A 498 28.03 30.54 -72.95
CA ASN A 498 27.11 29.51 -73.47
C ASN A 498 26.54 28.57 -72.39
N MET A 499 26.13 29.13 -71.25
CA MET A 499 25.48 28.40 -70.15
C MET A 499 23.99 28.77 -69.97
N LEU A 500 23.45 29.56 -70.91
CA LEU A 500 22.05 29.88 -71.16
C LEU A 500 21.84 29.95 -72.68
#